data_AF-A0A2W4U598-F1
#
_entry.id   AF-A0A2W4U598-F1
#
_cell.length_a   1.000
_cell.length_b   1.000
_cell.length_c   1.000
_cell.angle_alpha   90.00
_cell.angle_beta   90.00
_cell.angle_gamma   90.00
#
_symmetry.space_group_name_H-M   'P 1'
#
loop_
_entity.id
_entity.type
_entity.pdbx_description
1 polymer ?
#
loop_
_entity_poly.entity_id
_entity_poly.type
_entity_poly.pdbx_seq_one_letter_code
_entity_poly.pdbx_strand_id
1 'polypeptide(L)'
;MSIRRLLKQKKYSLKANRKSVASTQHPQRDQQFRYIRRIKTRFICAGHPVISVDTKKKELIGNFKNAGQRWCQLPEPVNDHDFPCQAIAKAVPYGIYDLVHNQGYVYVGTSGDTPDFAVEAI
;
A
#
# COMPACT_ATOMS: atom_id res chain seq x y z
N MET A 1 26.03 -19.80 -28.75
CA MET A 1 24.70 -20.08 -28.16
C MET A 1 24.55 -19.21 -26.91
N SER A 2 23.48 -18.41 -26.74
CA SER A 2 23.36 -17.52 -25.56
C SER A 2 22.78 -18.25 -24.35
N ILE A 3 23.13 -17.81 -23.13
CA ILE A 3 22.60 -18.35 -21.87
C ILE A 3 21.06 -18.34 -21.87
N ARG A 4 20.44 -17.28 -22.39
CA ARG A 4 18.98 -17.17 -22.53
C ARG A 4 18.38 -18.30 -23.39
N ARG A 5 19.03 -18.68 -24.51
CA ARG A 5 18.57 -19.76 -25.39
C ARG A 5 18.75 -21.13 -24.73
N LEU A 6 19.87 -21.35 -24.05
CA LEU A 6 20.13 -22.58 -23.28
C LEU A 6 19.09 -22.79 -22.17
N LEU A 7 18.78 -21.75 -21.39
CA LEU A 7 17.78 -21.80 -20.33
C LEU A 7 16.38 -22.11 -20.87
N LYS A 8 15.98 -21.47 -21.98
CA LYS A 8 14.70 -21.78 -22.64
C LYS A 8 14.63 -23.22 -23.15
N GLN A 9 15.70 -23.73 -23.77
CA GLN A 9 15.77 -25.12 -24.25
C GLN A 9 15.64 -26.12 -23.09
N LYS A 10 16.21 -25.78 -21.93
CA LYS A 10 16.09 -26.54 -20.69
C LYS A 10 14.78 -26.24 -19.91
N LYS A 11 13.83 -25.51 -20.51
CA LYS A 11 12.52 -25.16 -19.95
C LYS A 11 12.56 -24.29 -18.68
N TYR A 12 13.65 -23.57 -18.43
CA TYR A 12 13.70 -22.56 -17.38
C TYR A 12 12.94 -21.30 -17.82
N SER A 13 12.26 -20.68 -16.87
CA SER A 13 11.58 -19.39 -17.03
C SER A 13 11.76 -18.53 -15.79
N LEU A 14 11.69 -17.21 -15.98
CA LEU A 14 11.71 -16.28 -14.85
C LEU A 14 10.43 -16.45 -14.03
N LYS A 15 10.59 -16.68 -12.72
CA LYS A 15 9.50 -16.76 -11.76
C LYS A 15 9.74 -15.70 -10.70
N ALA A 16 8.67 -15.02 -10.30
CA ALA A 16 8.70 -14.19 -9.10
C ALA A 16 8.58 -15.08 -7.87
N ASN A 17 9.28 -14.73 -6.79
CA ASN A 17 9.10 -15.39 -5.51
C ASN A 17 7.66 -15.19 -5.03
N ARG A 18 6.98 -16.28 -4.66
CA ARG A 18 5.63 -16.24 -4.10
C ARG A 18 5.69 -16.58 -2.62
N LYS A 19 5.25 -15.66 -1.77
CA LYS A 19 5.08 -15.92 -0.33
C LYS A 19 3.83 -16.80 -0.12
N SER A 20 3.99 -18.12 -0.21
CA SER A 20 2.88 -19.09 -0.04
C SER A 20 3.10 -20.08 1.10
N VAL A 21 4.32 -20.18 1.63
CA VAL A 21 4.64 -21.06 2.75
C VAL A 21 4.49 -20.27 4.05
N ALA A 22 3.58 -20.72 4.91
CA ALA A 22 3.40 -20.12 6.23
C ALA A 22 4.27 -20.85 7.26
N SER A 23 4.89 -20.10 8.18
CA SER A 23 5.68 -20.64 9.28
C SER A 23 4.83 -21.32 10.37
N THR A 24 3.53 -21.02 10.41
CA THR A 24 2.59 -21.54 11.42
C THR A 24 1.39 -22.14 10.70
N GLN A 25 0.85 -23.25 11.19
CA GLN A 25 -0.43 -23.83 10.72
C GLN A 25 -1.39 -23.88 11.92
N HIS A 26 -2.18 -22.81 12.08
CA HIS A 26 -3.17 -22.73 13.16
C HIS A 26 -4.52 -23.29 12.65
N PRO A 27 -5.17 -24.23 13.37
CA PRO A 27 -6.40 -24.87 12.90
C PRO A 27 -7.56 -23.88 12.68
N GLN A 28 -7.57 -22.79 13.43
CA GLN A 28 -8.59 -21.74 13.34
C GLN A 28 -8.16 -20.54 12.48
N ARG A 29 -7.07 -20.63 11.70
CA ARG A 29 -6.60 -19.51 10.85
C ARG A 29 -7.70 -18.92 9.96
N ASP A 30 -8.60 -19.78 9.48
CA ASP A 30 -9.69 -19.40 8.60
C ASP A 30 -10.94 -18.88 9.34
N GLN A 31 -11.00 -19.03 10.67
CA GLN A 31 -12.16 -18.61 11.46
C GLN A 31 -12.40 -17.09 11.37
N GLN A 32 -11.33 -16.29 11.46
CA GLN A 32 -11.41 -14.84 11.34
C GLN A 32 -11.92 -14.41 9.96
N PHE A 33 -11.41 -15.03 8.89
CA PHE A 33 -11.82 -14.70 7.53
C PHE A 33 -13.28 -15.08 7.25
N ARG A 34 -13.75 -16.22 7.76
CA ARG A 34 -15.17 -16.60 7.69
C ARG A 34 -16.06 -15.61 8.43
N TYR A 35 -15.66 -15.18 9.64
CA TYR A 35 -16.40 -14.18 10.40
C TYR A 35 -16.49 -12.85 9.63
N ILE A 36 -15.34 -12.32 9.16
CA ILE A 36 -15.28 -11.09 8.37
C ILE A 36 -16.18 -11.21 7.13
N ARG A 37 -16.11 -12.34 6.41
CA ARG A 37 -16.95 -12.59 5.23
C ARG A 37 -18.44 -12.50 5.57
N ARG A 38 -18.88 -13.15 6.65
CA ARG A 38 -20.28 -13.11 7.10
C ARG A 38 -20.74 -11.69 7.41
N ILE A 39 -19.93 -10.91 8.13
CA ILE A 39 -20.25 -9.53 8.47
C ILE A 39 -20.32 -8.65 7.21
N LYS A 40 -19.35 -8.77 6.30
CA LYS A 40 -19.35 -8.05 5.01
C LYS A 40 -20.63 -8.32 4.22
N THR A 41 -21.03 -9.59 4.08
CA THR A 41 -22.27 -9.95 3.38
C THR A 41 -23.49 -9.27 4.02
N ARG A 42 -23.61 -9.28 5.35
CA ARG A 42 -24.74 -8.65 6.05
C ARG A 42 -24.81 -7.15 5.79
N PHE A 43 -23.68 -6.45 5.81
CA PHE A 43 -23.63 -5.01 5.54
C PHE A 43 -24.00 -4.69 4.11
N ILE A 44 -23.45 -5.42 3.14
CA ILE A 44 -23.77 -5.26 1.71
C ILE A 44 -25.28 -5.48 1.48
N CYS A 45 -25.87 -6.54 2.04
CA CYS A 45 -27.31 -6.82 1.91
C CYS A 45 -28.19 -5.73 2.53
N ALA A 46 -27.70 -5.02 3.56
CA ALA A 46 -28.40 -3.92 4.19
C ALA A 46 -28.16 -2.56 3.52
N GLY A 47 -27.36 -2.50 2.45
CA GLY A 47 -26.97 -1.24 1.79
C GLY A 47 -25.98 -0.40 2.61
N HIS A 48 -25.32 -0.98 3.61
CA HIS A 48 -24.30 -0.31 4.42
C HIS A 48 -22.93 -0.36 3.74
N PRO A 49 -22.08 0.67 3.95
CA PRO A 49 -20.75 0.71 3.36
C PRO A 49 -19.85 -0.40 3.91
N VAL A 50 -18.96 -0.89 3.05
CA VAL A 50 -17.88 -1.80 3.42
C VAL A 50 -16.58 -1.22 2.89
N ILE A 51 -15.90 -0.49 3.76
CA ILE A 51 -14.66 0.21 3.43
C ILE A 51 -13.43 -0.58 3.90
N SER A 52 -12.37 -0.49 3.11
CA SER A 52 -11.03 -0.91 3.49
C SER A 52 -10.21 0.35 3.73
N VAL A 53 -9.62 0.48 4.91
CA VAL A 53 -8.77 1.61 5.28
C VAL A 53 -7.38 1.07 5.58
N ASP A 54 -6.36 1.62 4.90
CA ASP A 54 -4.97 1.24 5.08
C ASP A 54 -4.07 2.48 5.03
N THR A 55 -3.02 2.47 5.84
CA THR A 55 -1.98 3.51 5.87
C THR A 55 -0.70 2.81 5.45
N LYS A 56 -0.01 3.40 4.47
CA LYS A 56 1.13 2.73 3.85
C LYS A 56 2.43 3.46 4.12
N LYS A 57 3.13 3.87 3.09
CA LYS A 57 4.42 4.53 3.24
C LYS A 57 4.17 5.96 3.67
N LYS A 58 4.73 6.31 4.81
CA LYS A 58 4.80 7.70 5.27
C LYS A 58 5.87 8.42 4.45
N GLU A 59 5.52 9.56 3.89
CA GLU A 59 6.39 10.32 2.99
C GLU A 59 7.10 11.43 3.76
N LEU A 60 8.40 11.59 3.51
CA LEU A 60 9.18 12.67 4.10
C LEU A 60 8.99 13.94 3.27
N ILE A 61 8.62 15.03 3.93
CA ILE A 61 8.43 16.34 3.31
C ILE A 61 9.68 17.18 3.57
N GLY A 62 10.28 17.70 2.50
CA GLY A 62 11.54 18.43 2.54
C GLY A 62 12.24 18.40 1.17
N ASN A 63 13.51 18.79 1.14
CA ASN A 63 14.31 18.84 -0.09
C ASN A 63 14.85 17.47 -0.53
N PHE A 64 13.96 16.49 -0.67
CA PHE A 64 14.31 15.09 -0.93
C PHE A 64 14.11 14.70 -2.39
N LYS A 65 14.84 13.67 -2.83
CA LYS A 65 14.72 13.14 -4.18
C LYS A 65 13.43 12.33 -4.34
N ASN A 66 12.52 12.83 -5.17
CA ASN A 66 11.32 12.12 -5.59
C ASN A 66 11.46 11.61 -7.03
N ALA A 67 10.96 10.40 -7.32
CA ALA A 67 11.03 9.80 -8.67
C ALA A 67 10.00 10.38 -9.66
N GLY A 68 9.11 11.26 -9.19
CA GLY A 68 8.11 11.93 -10.02
C GLY A 68 8.74 12.96 -10.96
N GLN A 69 7.99 13.34 -11.98
CA GLN A 69 8.37 14.39 -12.94
C GLN A 69 7.27 15.43 -13.00
N ARG A 70 7.65 16.68 -13.18
CA ARG A 70 6.73 17.81 -13.40
C ARG A 70 7.24 18.66 -14.55
N TRP A 71 6.32 19.30 -15.26
CA TRP A 71 6.68 20.27 -16.29
C TRP A 71 7.26 21.53 -15.64
N CYS A 72 8.54 21.80 -15.90
CA CYS A 72 9.25 22.99 -15.41
C CYS A 72 10.42 23.33 -16.34
N GLN A 73 10.88 24.59 -16.33
CA GLN A 73 11.99 25.04 -17.20
C GLN A 73 13.35 24.55 -16.71
N LEU A 74 13.54 24.47 -15.39
CA LEU A 74 14.75 23.99 -14.74
C LEU A 74 14.39 23.02 -13.61
N PRO A 75 15.19 21.96 -13.38
CA PRO A 75 14.97 21.03 -12.28
C PRO A 75 15.23 21.72 -10.93
N GLU A 76 14.46 21.33 -9.90
CA GLU A 76 14.75 21.73 -8.52
C GLU A 76 15.97 20.97 -8.00
N PRO A 77 16.97 21.65 -7.41
CA PRO A 77 18.10 20.98 -6.76
C PRO A 77 17.65 20.35 -5.44
N VAL A 78 17.81 19.03 -5.33
CA VAL A 78 17.47 18.23 -4.14
C VAL A 78 18.73 17.69 -3.46
N ASN A 79 18.58 17.16 -2.25
CA ASN A 79 19.69 16.52 -1.53
C ASN A 79 20.25 15.32 -2.32
N ASP A 80 21.56 15.07 -2.19
CA ASP A 80 22.22 13.91 -2.79
C ASP A 80 21.95 12.61 -2.00
N HIS A 81 21.71 12.75 -0.69
CA HIS A 81 21.33 11.70 0.24
C HIS A 81 20.13 12.14 1.08
N ASP A 82 19.11 11.29 1.16
CA ASP A 82 17.89 11.57 1.91
C ASP A 82 17.97 10.97 3.31
N PHE A 83 18.07 11.81 4.34
CA PHE A 83 18.01 11.38 5.75
C PHE A 83 16.70 11.80 6.42
N PRO A 84 16.01 10.91 7.16
CA PRO A 84 14.77 11.26 7.86
C PRO A 84 14.87 12.45 8.81
N CYS A 85 16.04 12.71 9.41
CA CYS A 85 16.27 13.84 10.31
C CYS A 85 16.27 15.22 9.62
N GLN A 86 16.42 15.25 8.29
CA GLN A 86 16.38 16.49 7.50
C GLN A 86 14.94 16.85 7.07
N ALA A 87 13.95 16.02 7.44
CA ALA A 87 12.58 16.23 7.02
C ALA A 87 11.95 17.36 7.83
N ILE A 88 11.28 18.27 7.14
CA ILE A 88 10.49 19.34 7.74
C ILE A 88 9.23 18.74 8.37
N ALA A 89 8.64 17.75 7.70
CA ALA A 89 7.47 17.04 8.18
C ALA A 89 7.42 15.62 7.60
N LYS A 90 6.47 14.83 8.09
CA LYS A 90 6.19 13.49 7.59
C LYS A 90 4.69 13.37 7.31
N ALA A 91 4.35 13.19 6.05
CA ALA A 91 2.97 12.98 5.62
C ALA A 91 2.58 11.52 5.80
N VAL A 92 1.36 11.28 6.31
CA VAL A 92 0.78 9.94 6.46
C VAL A 92 -0.42 9.82 5.52
N PRO A 93 -0.28 9.13 4.37
CA PRO A 93 -1.41 8.92 3.48
C PRO A 93 -2.28 7.74 3.96
N TYR A 94 -3.58 7.99 4.06
CA TYR A 94 -4.60 6.99 4.30
C TYR A 94 -5.32 6.69 2.99
N GLY A 95 -5.24 5.43 2.55
CA GLY A 95 -6.02 4.92 1.44
C GLY A 95 -7.33 4.36 1.96
N ILE A 96 -8.45 4.86 1.43
CA ILE A 96 -9.80 4.39 1.74
C ILE A 96 -10.39 3.83 0.47
N TYR A 97 -10.88 2.62 0.52
CA TYR A 97 -11.49 1.95 -0.62
C TYR A 97 -12.87 1.41 -0.27
N ASP A 98 -13.89 1.99 -0.91
CA ASP A 98 -15.26 1.52 -0.85
C ASP A 98 -15.47 0.40 -1.87
N LEU A 99 -15.67 -0.81 -1.35
CA LEU A 99 -15.86 -2.01 -2.15
C LEU A 99 -17.25 -2.07 -2.82
N VAL A 100 -18.25 -1.40 -2.25
CA VAL A 100 -19.63 -1.42 -2.75
C VAL A 100 -19.76 -0.52 -3.97
N HIS A 101 -19.19 0.69 -3.87
CA HIS A 101 -19.25 1.68 -4.95
C HIS A 101 -18.04 1.63 -5.88
N ASN A 102 -17.03 0.78 -5.59
CA ASN A 102 -15.78 0.68 -6.35
C ASN A 102 -15.06 2.04 -6.47
N GLN A 103 -14.98 2.75 -5.35
CA GLN A 103 -14.40 4.09 -5.26
C GLN A 103 -13.24 4.11 -4.27
N GLY A 104 -12.17 4.81 -4.64
CA GLY A 104 -10.97 4.95 -3.82
C GLY A 104 -10.67 6.42 -3.52
N TYR A 105 -10.27 6.70 -2.30
CA TYR A 105 -9.87 8.01 -1.82
C TYR A 105 -8.51 7.91 -1.15
N VAL A 106 -7.73 8.98 -1.26
CA VAL A 106 -6.50 9.14 -0.49
C VAL A 106 -6.62 10.41 0.32
N TYR A 107 -6.56 10.25 1.63
CA TYR A 107 -6.50 11.36 2.57
C TYR A 107 -5.05 11.55 3.03
N VAL A 108 -4.55 12.79 2.93
CA VAL A 108 -3.20 13.14 3.36
C VAL A 108 -3.32 14.26 4.37
N GLY A 109 -2.95 13.97 5.61
CA GLY A 109 -2.92 14.96 6.68
C GLY A 109 -1.53 15.09 7.29
N THR A 110 -1.44 16.03 8.22
CA THR A 110 -0.21 16.42 8.92
C THR A 110 -0.10 15.80 10.32
N SER A 111 -1.08 14.97 10.71
CA SER A 111 -1.06 14.24 11.97
C SER A 111 -0.24 12.96 11.89
N GLY A 112 0.10 12.42 13.05
CA GLY A 112 0.66 11.07 13.16
C GLY A 112 -0.35 10.00 12.74
N ASP A 113 0.14 8.77 12.69
CA ASP A 113 -0.65 7.58 12.40
C ASP A 113 -1.37 7.12 13.67
N THR A 114 -2.47 7.80 14.00
CA THR A 114 -3.25 7.60 15.22
C THR A 114 -4.65 7.06 14.90
N PRO A 115 -5.29 6.34 15.84
CA PRO A 115 -6.68 5.91 15.66
C PRO A 115 -7.64 7.08 15.38
N ASP A 116 -7.44 8.21 16.04
CA ASP A 116 -8.28 9.40 15.85
C ASP A 116 -8.17 9.94 14.43
N PHE A 117 -6.95 10.00 13.88
CA PHE A 117 -6.71 10.44 12.52
C PHE A 117 -7.26 9.45 11.48
N ALA A 118 -7.24 8.15 11.78
CA ALA A 118 -7.86 7.13 10.95
C ALA A 118 -9.39 7.29 10.86
N VAL A 119 -10.04 7.73 11.95
CA VAL A 119 -11.47 8.01 11.98
C VAL A 119 -11.79 9.31 11.25
N GLU A 120 -10.97 10.36 11.41
CA GLU A 120 -11.12 11.63 10.70
C GLU A 120 -11.05 11.48 9.17
N ALA A 121 -10.31 10.49 8.69
CA ALA A 121 -10.15 10.23 7.26
C ALA A 121 -11.41 9.62 6.60
N ILE A 122 -12.33 9.01 7.36
CA ILE A 122 -13.52 8.28 6.89
C ILE A 122 -14.75 9.19 6.87
#